data_AF-A0A1Z4I508-F1
#
_entry.id   AF-A0A1Z4I508-F1
#
_cell.length_a   1.000
_cell.length_b   1.000
_cell.length_c   1.000
_cell.angle_alpha   90.00
_cell.angle_beta   90.00
_cell.angle_gamma   90.00
#
_symmetry.space_group_name_H-M   'P 1'
#
loop_
_entity.id
_entity.type
_entity.pdbx_description
1 polymer ?
#
loop_
_entity_poly.entity_id
_entity_poly.type
_entity_poly.pdbx_seq_one_letter_code
_entity_poly.pdbx_strand_id
1 'polypeptide(L)'
;MTLTSGDKQGNSQASETERWASLIGGGAMVLLGLRQASLRGVLTALAGGGLIYQGATKKSTIQQAQDAIGINKPIKVEKTVTINKPADELYRYWHNFENLPTFMKHLKSVKVYDQKRSHWIANAPLGNNVEWDADILEDRENEFISWVSVEGADVENSGFVRFQKAPGDRGTEVKVVLEYNLPGGGLTAAIAKLFGEEPEQQIGDELRRFKMLMEAGEIATTQGQPSGRR
;
A
#
# COMPACT_ATOMS: atom_id res chain seq x y z
N MET A 1 -49.53 31.59 -56.44
CA MET A 1 -50.74 31.22 -55.67
C MET A 1 -50.47 29.87 -55.04
N THR A 2 -50.74 29.79 -53.74
CA THR A 2 -50.37 28.76 -52.75
C THR A 2 -50.85 27.34 -53.03
N LEU A 3 -50.03 26.34 -52.69
CA LEU A 3 -50.50 25.02 -52.26
C LEU A 3 -50.05 24.80 -50.81
N THR A 4 -51.01 24.88 -49.90
CA THR A 4 -50.94 24.32 -48.54
C THR A 4 -52.02 23.27 -48.43
N SER A 5 -51.65 22.06 -48.02
CA SER A 5 -52.17 21.43 -46.80
C SER A 5 -51.75 19.97 -46.76
N GLY A 6 -50.90 19.67 -45.78
CA GLY A 6 -50.80 18.33 -45.24
C GLY A 6 -51.94 18.07 -44.25
N ASP A 7 -52.20 16.79 -43.98
CA ASP A 7 -51.71 16.10 -42.77
C ASP A 7 -52.72 15.07 -42.25
N LYS A 8 -52.19 14.07 -41.54
CA LYS A 8 -52.81 13.04 -40.68
C LYS A 8 -53.09 11.65 -41.29
N GLN A 9 -52.20 10.69 -41.01
CA GLN A 9 -52.35 9.72 -39.91
C GLN A 9 -51.30 8.58 -40.02
N GLY A 10 -50.56 8.30 -38.94
CA GLY A 10 -49.67 7.15 -38.87
C GLY A 10 -48.71 7.15 -37.68
N ASN A 11 -49.22 7.36 -36.46
CA ASN A 11 -48.44 7.25 -35.21
C ASN A 11 -49.00 6.13 -34.33
N SER A 12 -48.35 4.97 -34.29
CA SER A 12 -48.43 3.99 -33.16
C SER A 12 -47.64 2.67 -33.34
N GLN A 13 -46.87 2.45 -34.42
CA GLN A 13 -46.07 1.21 -34.56
C GLN A 13 -44.55 1.37 -34.40
N ALA A 14 -44.01 2.60 -34.41
CA ALA A 14 -42.56 2.82 -34.32
C ALA A 14 -42.00 2.89 -32.88
N SER A 15 -42.85 2.84 -31.84
CA SER A 15 -42.45 3.13 -30.45
C SER A 15 -42.16 1.87 -29.59
N GLU A 16 -42.62 0.68 -29.99
CA GLU A 16 -42.40 -0.54 -29.20
C GLU A 16 -41.21 -1.37 -29.70
N THR A 17 -40.88 -1.32 -30.99
CA THR A 17 -39.72 -2.03 -31.58
C THR A 17 -38.38 -1.37 -31.22
N GLU A 18 -38.35 -0.05 -31.01
CA GLU A 18 -37.15 0.67 -30.58
C GLU A 18 -36.77 0.40 -29.10
N ARG A 19 -37.71 -0.06 -28.27
CA ARG A 19 -37.45 -0.36 -26.85
C ARG A 19 -36.79 -1.72 -26.60
N TRP A 20 -36.91 -2.68 -27.52
CA TRP A 20 -36.34 -4.02 -27.35
C TRP A 20 -34.99 -4.21 -28.06
N ALA A 21 -34.65 -3.35 -29.02
CA ALA A 21 -33.37 -3.41 -29.74
C ALA A 21 -32.15 -3.08 -28.85
N SER A 22 -32.31 -2.20 -27.86
CA SER A 22 -31.24 -1.78 -26.95
C SER A 22 -30.93 -2.80 -25.85
N LEU A 23 -31.92 -3.60 -25.42
CA LEU A 23 -31.76 -4.62 -24.36
C LEU A 23 -31.05 -5.89 -24.84
N ILE A 24 -31.21 -6.27 -26.11
CA ILE A 24 -30.55 -7.46 -26.67
C ILE A 24 -29.12 -7.15 -27.14
N GLY A 25 -28.87 -5.92 -27.62
CA GLY A 25 -27.53 -5.49 -28.07
C GLY A 25 -26.51 -5.32 -26.94
N GLY A 26 -26.93 -4.80 -25.78
CA GLY A 26 -26.03 -4.53 -24.65
C GLY A 26 -25.50 -5.80 -23.96
N GLY A 27 -26.35 -6.82 -23.79
CA GLY A 27 -25.99 -8.06 -23.11
C GLY A 27 -24.96 -8.91 -23.87
N ALA A 28 -25.02 -8.92 -25.21
CA ALA A 28 -24.09 -9.66 -26.05
C ALA A 28 -22.66 -9.08 -26.01
N MET A 29 -22.52 -7.76 -25.88
CA MET A 29 -21.21 -7.11 -25.80
C MET A 29 -20.50 -7.33 -24.46
N VAL A 30 -21.23 -7.44 -23.35
CA VAL A 30 -20.67 -7.78 -22.04
C VAL A 30 -20.14 -9.22 -22.03
N LEU A 31 -20.90 -10.16 -22.60
CA LEU A 31 -20.51 -11.57 -22.65
C LEU A 31 -19.33 -11.84 -23.60
N LEU A 32 -19.21 -11.09 -24.70
CA LEU A 32 -18.06 -11.19 -25.60
C LEU A 32 -16.81 -10.49 -25.03
N GLY A 33 -16.98 -9.38 -24.29
CA GLY A 33 -15.87 -8.66 -23.65
C GLY A 33 -15.19 -9.44 -22.51
N LEU A 34 -15.94 -10.23 -21.74
CA LEU A 34 -15.38 -11.07 -20.67
C LEU A 34 -14.59 -12.28 -21.19
N ARG A 35 -14.74 -12.66 -22.47
CA ARG A 35 -14.13 -13.86 -23.04
C ARG A 35 -12.72 -13.63 -23.62
N GLN A 36 -12.32 -12.38 -23.81
CA GLN A 36 -10.96 -12.01 -24.20
C GLN A 36 -10.40 -11.06 -23.14
N ALA A 37 -9.59 -11.60 -22.21
CA ALA A 37 -8.87 -10.85 -21.19
C ALA A 37 -7.86 -9.85 -21.81
N SER A 38 -8.36 -8.78 -22.41
CA SER A 38 -7.57 -7.71 -23.00
C SER A 38 -8.01 -6.36 -22.41
N LEU A 39 -7.03 -5.50 -22.11
CA LEU A 39 -7.21 -4.17 -21.50
C LEU A 39 -8.27 -3.30 -22.21
N ARG A 40 -8.48 -3.51 -23.51
CA ARG A 40 -9.46 -2.76 -24.31
C ARG A 40 -10.91 -3.19 -24.03
N GLY A 41 -11.14 -4.44 -23.64
CA GLY A 41 -12.49 -4.96 -23.30
C GLY A 41 -13.02 -4.47 -21.94
N VAL A 42 -12.12 -4.23 -20.99
CA VAL A 42 -12.47 -3.63 -19.68
C VAL A 42 -12.84 -2.15 -19.85
N LEU A 43 -12.18 -1.44 -20.77
CA LEU A 43 -12.48 -0.02 -21.06
C LEU A 43 -13.84 0.17 -21.75
N THR A 44 -14.26 -0.74 -22.64
CA THR A 44 -15.61 -0.69 -23.24
C THR A 44 -16.71 -1.13 -22.28
N ALA A 45 -16.43 -2.04 -21.33
CA ALA A 45 -17.38 -2.39 -20.27
C ALA A 45 -17.69 -1.18 -19.35
N LEU A 46 -16.71 -0.31 -19.09
CA LEU A 46 -16.90 0.93 -18.33
C LEU A 46 -17.71 1.98 -19.10
N ALA A 47 -17.58 2.05 -20.43
CA ALA A 47 -18.36 2.97 -21.26
C ALA A 47 -19.83 2.51 -21.46
N GLY A 48 -20.10 1.20 -21.42
CA GLY A 48 -21.43 0.63 -21.65
C GLY A 48 -22.24 0.27 -20.40
N GLY A 49 -21.60 -0.02 -19.27
CA GLY A 49 -22.27 -0.57 -18.07
C GLY A 49 -22.31 0.34 -16.83
N GLY A 50 -21.69 1.53 -16.87
CA GLY A 50 -21.48 2.37 -15.69
C GLY A 50 -22.70 3.13 -15.15
N LEU A 51 -23.87 3.05 -15.80
CA LEU A 51 -25.06 3.84 -15.40
C LEU A 51 -26.10 3.09 -14.55
N ILE A 52 -25.86 1.82 -14.18
CA ILE A 52 -26.79 1.08 -13.28
C ILE A 52 -26.07 0.65 -12.00
N TYR A 53 -25.42 1.60 -11.30
CA TYR A 53 -25.08 1.41 -9.88
C TYR A 53 -24.91 2.72 -9.12
N GLN A 54 -25.62 3.78 -9.50
CA GLN A 54 -25.70 4.98 -8.67
C GLN A 54 -26.98 4.95 -7.84
N GLY A 55 -26.87 4.33 -6.66
CA GLY A 55 -27.97 4.28 -5.70
C GLY A 55 -27.58 4.29 -4.22
N ALA A 56 -26.34 3.98 -3.82
CA ALA A 56 -26.04 3.81 -2.40
C ALA A 56 -24.67 4.28 -1.89
N THR A 57 -23.74 4.71 -2.73
CA THR A 57 -22.40 5.09 -2.25
C THR A 57 -21.96 6.44 -2.83
N LYS A 58 -21.80 7.44 -1.95
CA LYS A 58 -21.31 8.80 -2.25
C LYS A 58 -19.82 8.84 -2.66
N LYS A 59 -19.30 7.84 -3.37
CA LYS A 59 -17.92 7.82 -3.87
C LYS A 59 -17.93 8.01 -5.38
N SER A 60 -17.23 9.05 -5.86
CA SER A 60 -17.18 9.39 -7.30
C SER A 60 -16.66 8.20 -8.13
N THR A 61 -17.13 8.07 -9.37
CA THR A 61 -16.77 6.98 -10.30
C THR A 61 -15.25 6.86 -10.52
N ILE A 62 -14.52 7.97 -10.41
CA ILE A 62 -13.06 8.02 -10.51
C ILE A 62 -12.40 7.37 -9.29
N GLN A 63 -12.93 7.63 -8.09
CA GLN A 63 -12.44 7.01 -6.84
C GLN A 63 -12.65 5.49 -6.84
N GLN A 64 -13.82 5.03 -7.32
CA GLN A 64 -14.11 3.60 -7.43
C GLN A 64 -13.19 2.91 -8.44
N ALA A 65 -12.87 3.58 -9.55
CA ALA A 65 -11.90 3.08 -10.52
C ALA A 65 -10.47 3.00 -9.93
N GLN A 66 -10.06 4.00 -9.13
CA GLN A 66 -8.76 4.02 -8.44
C GLN A 66 -8.61 2.95 -7.36
N ASP A 67 -9.66 2.72 -6.56
CA ASP A 67 -9.69 1.68 -5.53
C ASP A 67 -9.64 0.27 -6.16
N ALA A 68 -10.28 0.08 -7.32
CA ALA A 68 -10.27 -1.17 -8.07
C ALA A 68 -8.91 -1.51 -8.71
N ILE A 69 -8.12 -0.51 -9.07
CA ILE A 69 -6.74 -0.66 -9.59
C ILE A 69 -5.67 -0.59 -8.48
N GLY A 70 -6.07 -0.47 -7.22
CA GLY A 70 -5.16 -0.54 -6.06
C GLY A 70 -4.34 0.73 -5.79
N ILE A 71 -4.65 1.86 -6.44
CA ILE A 71 -3.86 3.10 -6.33
C ILE A 71 -4.04 3.79 -4.95
N ASN A 72 -5.12 3.51 -4.22
CA ASN A 72 -5.43 4.12 -2.92
C ASN A 72 -5.54 3.13 -1.75
N LYS A 73 -5.01 1.91 -1.86
CA LYS A 73 -5.01 0.98 -0.72
C LYS A 73 -3.78 1.22 0.15
N PRO A 74 -3.93 1.30 1.49
CA PRO A 74 -2.80 1.30 2.39
C PRO A 74 -1.92 0.08 2.12
N ILE A 75 -0.61 0.31 1.96
CA ILE A 75 0.36 -0.78 1.90
C ILE A 75 0.56 -1.23 3.34
N LYS A 76 0.01 -2.39 3.67
CA LYS A 76 0.20 -3.03 4.97
C LYS A 76 1.18 -4.18 4.85
N VAL A 77 2.24 -4.12 5.64
CA VAL A 77 3.26 -5.18 5.72
C VAL A 77 3.26 -5.74 7.14
N GLU A 78 3.28 -7.06 7.27
CA GLU A 78 3.41 -7.76 8.54
C GLU A 78 4.48 -8.85 8.43
N LYS A 79 5.46 -8.84 9.34
CA LYS A 79 6.46 -9.91 9.47
C LYS A 79 6.80 -10.17 10.93
N THR A 80 7.16 -11.41 11.21
CA THR A 80 7.59 -11.86 12.55
C THR A 80 8.88 -12.66 12.42
N VAL A 81 9.82 -12.44 13.34
CA VAL A 81 11.05 -13.22 13.47
C VAL A 81 11.25 -13.65 14.92
N THR A 82 11.77 -14.85 15.14
CA THR A 82 12.19 -15.30 16.47
C THR A 82 13.68 -15.01 16.68
N ILE A 83 14.01 -14.27 17.74
CA ILE A 83 15.37 -13.87 18.09
C ILE A 83 15.71 -14.46 19.46
N ASN A 84 16.84 -15.17 19.55
CA ASN A 84 17.34 -15.84 20.74
C ASN A 84 17.97 -14.85 21.73
N LYS A 85 17.19 -13.85 22.12
CA LYS A 85 17.51 -12.79 23.07
C LYS A 85 16.28 -12.46 23.93
N PRO A 86 16.46 -11.98 25.16
CA PRO A 86 15.35 -11.59 26.02
C PRO A 86 14.67 -10.33 25.46
N ALA A 87 13.37 -10.20 25.75
CA ALA A 87 12.54 -9.13 25.18
C ALA A 87 13.01 -7.73 25.60
N ASP A 88 13.58 -7.58 26.80
CA ASP A 88 14.06 -6.30 27.31
C ASP A 88 15.28 -5.76 26.54
N GLU A 89 16.19 -6.64 26.14
CA GLU A 89 17.35 -6.27 25.31
C GLU A 89 16.90 -5.81 23.91
N LEU A 90 15.96 -6.54 23.31
CA LEU A 90 15.42 -6.23 21.99
C LEU A 90 14.59 -4.94 22.01
N TYR A 91 13.73 -4.80 23.02
CA TYR A 91 12.92 -3.61 23.24
C TYR A 91 13.81 -2.39 23.44
N ARG A 92 14.81 -2.45 24.34
CA ARG A 92 15.70 -1.31 24.61
C ARG A 92 16.50 -0.89 23.37
N TYR A 93 16.96 -1.85 22.57
CA TYR A 93 17.64 -1.54 21.33
C TYR A 93 16.72 -0.87 20.31
N TRP A 94 15.50 -1.40 20.15
CA TRP A 94 14.51 -0.87 19.21
C TRP A 94 13.98 0.49 19.64
N HIS A 95 13.70 0.68 20.93
CA HIS A 95 13.15 1.90 21.52
C HIS A 95 14.01 3.12 21.24
N ASN A 96 15.34 2.95 21.22
CA ASN A 96 16.21 3.95 20.65
C ASN A 96 16.11 3.96 19.12
N PHE A 97 15.16 4.73 18.59
CA PHE A 97 14.88 4.77 17.15
C PHE A 97 16.08 5.18 16.29
N GLU A 98 17.07 5.88 16.84
CA GLU A 98 18.31 6.21 16.13
C GLU A 98 19.14 4.96 15.75
N ASN A 99 18.84 3.80 16.36
CA ASN A 99 19.43 2.51 16.00
C ASN A 99 18.77 1.87 14.76
N LEU A 100 17.53 2.21 14.41
CA LEU A 100 16.81 1.54 13.31
C LEU A 100 17.56 1.56 11.97
N PRO A 101 18.20 2.68 11.55
CA PRO A 101 18.98 2.73 10.31
C PRO A 101 20.16 1.74 10.26
N THR A 102 20.61 1.20 11.39
CA THR A 102 21.70 0.21 11.42
C THR A 102 21.30 -1.13 10.81
N PHE A 103 20.00 -1.47 10.82
CA PHE A 103 19.48 -2.72 10.28
C PHE A 103 18.33 -2.55 9.29
N MET A 104 17.63 -1.40 9.28
CA MET A 104 16.61 -1.04 8.29
C MET A 104 17.23 -0.22 7.16
N LYS A 105 17.48 -0.85 6.01
CA LYS A 105 18.21 -0.19 4.90
C LYS A 105 17.40 0.87 4.17
N HIS A 106 16.08 0.78 4.22
CA HIS A 106 15.23 1.81 3.62
C HIS A 106 15.31 3.12 4.41
N LEU A 107 15.64 3.06 5.71
CA LEU A 107 15.88 4.24 6.53
C LEU A 107 17.32 4.72 6.37
N LYS A 108 17.45 6.01 6.09
CA LYS A 108 18.73 6.72 6.05
C LYS A 108 19.13 7.19 7.44
N SER A 109 18.19 7.78 8.17
CA SER A 109 18.40 8.25 9.54
C SER A 109 17.08 8.40 10.26
N VAL A 110 17.10 8.21 11.58
CA VAL A 110 16.05 8.65 12.48
C VAL A 110 16.71 9.52 13.55
N LYS A 111 16.14 10.69 13.81
CA LYS A 111 16.60 11.63 14.83
C LYS A 111 15.51 11.80 15.86
N VAL A 112 15.82 11.51 17.12
CA VAL A 112 14.85 11.67 18.22
C VAL A 112 14.92 13.10 18.74
N TYR A 113 13.79 13.80 18.78
CA TYR A 113 13.72 15.16 19.32
C TYR A 113 13.43 15.15 20.83
N ASP A 114 12.49 14.30 21.25
CA ASP A 114 12.08 14.15 22.63
C ASP A 114 11.55 12.72 22.89
N GLN A 115 10.88 12.50 24.03
CA GLN A 115 10.36 11.18 24.42
C GLN A 115 9.26 10.64 23.50
N LYS A 116 8.64 11.48 22.67
CA LYS A 116 7.52 11.08 21.79
C LYS A 116 7.79 11.36 20.33
N ARG A 117 8.50 12.44 20.00
CA ARG A 117 8.66 12.90 18.61
C ARG A 117 10.02 12.56 18.03
N SER A 118 10.01 12.10 16.79
CA SER A 118 11.19 11.76 16.01
C SER A 118 11.04 12.18 14.55
N HIS A 119 12.16 12.45 13.89
CA HIS A 119 12.24 12.79 12.47
C HIS A 119 12.92 11.67 11.69
N TRP A 120 12.29 11.23 10.62
CA TRP A 120 12.65 10.05 9.86
C TRP A 120 13.01 10.47 8.44
N ILE A 121 14.09 9.89 7.91
CA ILE A 121 14.53 10.09 6.53
C ILE A 121 14.68 8.71 5.89
N ALA A 122 13.98 8.47 4.79
CA ALA A 122 14.05 7.24 4.01
C ALA A 122 14.70 7.46 2.63
N ASN A 123 15.41 6.44 2.15
CA ASN A 123 16.16 6.45 0.88
C ASN A 123 15.24 6.25 -0.32
N ALA A 124 14.99 7.28 -1.12
CA ALA A 124 14.17 7.18 -2.32
C ALA A 124 14.99 6.94 -3.60
N PRO A 125 14.35 6.46 -4.70
CA PRO A 125 15.04 6.24 -5.96
C PRO A 125 15.75 7.49 -6.48
N LEU A 126 16.79 7.27 -7.30
CA LEU A 126 17.62 8.32 -7.91
C LEU A 126 18.40 9.16 -6.88
N GLY A 127 18.64 8.63 -5.67
CA GLY A 127 19.41 9.32 -4.62
C GLY A 127 18.64 10.42 -3.90
N ASN A 128 17.32 10.48 -4.10
CA ASN A 128 16.44 11.38 -3.34
C ASN A 128 16.17 10.81 -1.94
N ASN A 129 15.60 11.63 -1.05
CA ASN A 129 15.08 11.17 0.23
C ASN A 129 13.61 11.57 0.37
N VAL A 130 12.90 10.89 1.26
CA VAL A 130 11.59 11.30 1.75
C VAL A 130 11.64 11.38 3.26
N GLU A 131 11.00 12.38 3.84
CA GLU A 131 11.19 12.77 5.23
C GLU A 131 9.83 12.99 5.89
N TRP A 132 9.70 12.60 7.16
CA TRP A 132 8.49 12.84 7.95
C TRP A 132 8.83 12.90 9.44
N ASP A 133 8.00 13.59 10.20
CA ASP A 133 8.00 13.49 11.66
C ASP A 133 6.99 12.43 12.11
N ALA A 134 7.28 11.72 13.19
CA ALA A 134 6.42 10.72 13.79
C ALA A 134 6.37 10.85 15.32
N ASP A 135 5.18 10.61 15.87
CA ASP A 135 4.90 10.57 17.30
C ASP A 135 4.67 9.12 17.76
N ILE A 136 5.25 8.75 18.89
CA ILE A 136 4.95 7.51 19.60
C ILE A 136 3.54 7.60 20.20
N LEU A 137 2.68 6.63 19.86
CA LEU A 137 1.30 6.55 20.35
C LEU A 137 1.20 5.70 21.62
N GLU A 138 1.84 4.55 21.63
CA GLU A 138 1.86 3.65 22.77
C GLU A 138 3.27 3.10 22.97
N ASP A 139 3.68 3.05 24.22
CA ASP A 139 4.97 2.53 24.64
C ASP A 139 4.77 1.69 25.91
N ARG A 140 4.79 0.36 25.75
CA ARG A 140 4.71 -0.59 26.86
C ARG A 140 6.05 -1.30 26.97
N GLU A 141 6.71 -1.05 28.09
CA GLU A 141 8.06 -1.55 28.36
C GLU A 141 8.19 -3.04 28.07
N ASN A 142 9.20 -3.42 27.29
CA ASN A 142 9.55 -4.80 26.94
C ASN A 142 8.48 -5.56 26.12
N GLU A 143 7.39 -4.91 25.70
CA GLU A 143 6.26 -5.56 25.04
C GLU A 143 5.86 -4.94 23.70
N PHE A 144 5.79 -3.62 23.62
CA PHE A 144 5.10 -2.98 22.51
C PHE A 144 5.51 -1.51 22.31
N ILE A 145 5.73 -1.12 21.07
CA ILE A 145 5.90 0.29 20.69
C ILE A 145 5.07 0.53 19.43
N SER A 146 4.26 1.58 19.40
CA SER A 146 3.54 2.03 18.21
C SER A 146 3.78 3.50 17.93
N TRP A 147 3.76 3.86 16.65
CA TRP A 147 4.00 5.22 16.20
C TRP A 147 3.11 5.56 15.00
N VAL A 148 2.96 6.87 14.78
CA VAL A 148 2.24 7.44 13.64
C VAL A 148 2.95 8.70 13.18
N SER A 149 2.99 8.94 11.88
CA SER A 149 3.42 10.20 11.30
C SER A 149 2.54 11.35 11.79
N VAL A 150 3.11 12.54 11.94
CA VAL A 150 2.35 13.74 12.26
C VAL A 150 1.36 14.08 11.14
N GLU A 151 0.28 14.79 11.49
CA GLU A 151 -0.71 15.24 10.51
C GLU A 151 -0.07 16.12 9.43
N GLY A 152 -0.42 15.86 8.16
CA GLY A 152 0.11 16.59 7.02
C GLY A 152 1.53 16.20 6.61
N ALA A 153 2.08 15.10 7.15
CA ALA A 153 3.34 14.54 6.67
C ALA A 153 3.27 14.16 5.18
N ASP A 154 4.37 14.38 4.45
CA ASP A 154 4.50 13.99 3.04
C ASP A 154 4.31 12.47 2.84
N VAL A 155 4.60 11.68 3.88
CA VAL A 155 4.29 10.26 3.95
C VAL A 155 3.48 9.99 5.21
N GLU A 156 2.22 9.63 5.03
CA GLU A 156 1.44 9.05 6.11
C GLU A 156 1.97 7.63 6.39
N ASN A 157 2.65 7.47 7.53
CA ASN A 157 3.20 6.21 7.99
C ASN A 157 2.67 5.91 9.40
N SER A 158 2.32 4.65 9.64
CA SER A 158 2.11 4.16 10.99
C SER A 158 2.69 2.77 11.13
N GLY A 159 2.96 2.37 12.37
CA GLY A 159 3.49 1.05 12.62
C GLY A 159 3.49 0.68 14.08
N PHE A 160 3.80 -0.59 14.31
CA PHE A 160 4.14 -1.07 15.63
C PHE A 160 5.18 -2.18 15.56
N VAL A 161 5.92 -2.31 16.66
CA VAL A 161 6.69 -3.50 17.00
C VAL A 161 6.12 -4.12 18.27
N ARG A 162 6.06 -5.44 18.30
CA ARG A 162 5.67 -6.22 19.47
C ARG A 162 6.71 -7.27 19.79
N PHE A 163 7.02 -7.41 21.07
CA PHE A 163 7.94 -8.38 21.62
C PHE A 163 7.13 -9.37 22.46
N GLN A 164 7.17 -10.66 22.11
CA GLN A 164 6.48 -11.71 22.83
C GLN A 164 7.41 -12.88 23.10
N LYS A 165 7.29 -13.54 24.26
CA LYS A 165 8.10 -14.73 24.54
C LYS A 165 7.84 -15.80 23.48
N ALA A 166 8.91 -16.30 22.86
CA ALA A 166 8.82 -17.37 21.88
C ALA A 166 8.53 -18.72 22.55
N PRO A 167 7.75 -19.61 21.91
CA PRO A 167 7.53 -20.96 22.41
C PRO A 167 8.85 -21.75 22.51
N GLY A 168 8.93 -22.61 23.53
CA GLY A 168 10.07 -23.51 23.74
C GLY A 168 11.36 -22.81 24.15
N ASP A 169 11.25 -21.68 24.86
CA ASP A 169 12.38 -20.87 25.35
C ASP A 169 13.39 -20.46 24.25
N ARG A 170 12.89 -20.25 23.02
CA ARG A 170 13.70 -19.84 21.86
C ARG A 170 14.00 -18.34 21.80
N GLY A 171 13.83 -17.63 22.92
CA GLY A 171 13.94 -16.18 23.03
C GLY A 171 12.61 -15.46 22.83
N THR A 172 12.58 -14.50 21.90
CA THR A 172 11.48 -13.55 21.71
C THR A 172 11.03 -13.53 20.26
N GLU A 173 9.73 -13.62 20.03
CA GLU A 173 9.09 -13.30 18.76
C GLU A 173 8.94 -11.77 18.64
N VAL A 174 9.60 -11.20 17.64
CA VAL A 174 9.52 -9.79 17.27
C VAL A 174 8.62 -9.68 16.05
N LYS A 175 7.43 -9.11 16.25
CA LYS A 175 6.45 -8.85 15.19
C LYS A 175 6.45 -7.37 14.86
N VAL A 176 6.59 -7.06 13.57
CA VAL A 176 6.47 -5.69 13.05
C VAL A 176 5.32 -5.62 12.08
N VAL A 177 4.52 -4.57 12.23
CA VAL A 177 3.49 -4.19 11.26
C VAL A 177 3.72 -2.75 10.88
N LEU A 178 3.75 -2.48 9.58
CA LEU A 178 3.85 -1.13 9.02
C LEU A 178 2.68 -0.92 8.07
N GLU A 179 2.12 0.28 8.12
CA GLU A 179 1.07 0.74 7.23
C GLU A 179 1.47 2.08 6.63
N TYR A 180 1.41 2.16 5.31
CA TYR A 180 1.71 3.37 4.56
C TYR A 180 0.49 3.79 3.75
N ASN A 181 0.02 5.01 4.00
CA ASN A 181 -0.97 5.66 3.15
C ASN A 181 -0.22 6.52 2.14
N LEU A 182 -0.46 6.25 0.87
CA LEU A 182 0.11 7.05 -0.21
C LEU A 182 -0.84 8.22 -0.46
N PRO A 183 -0.44 9.48 -0.19
CA PRO A 183 -1.26 10.61 -0.62
C PRO A 183 -1.38 10.59 -2.14
N GLY A 184 -2.59 10.82 -2.64
CA GLY A 184 -2.82 10.97 -4.07
C GLY A 184 -2.14 12.25 -4.60
N GLY A 185 -1.20 12.11 -5.53
CA GLY A 185 -0.47 13.25 -6.12
C GLY A 185 0.96 12.89 -6.54
N GLY A 186 1.75 13.82 -7.09
CA GLY A 186 3.06 13.54 -7.71
C GLY A 186 4.10 12.79 -6.85
N LEU A 187 3.89 12.66 -5.53
CA LEU A 187 4.74 11.92 -4.61
C LEU A 187 4.49 10.39 -4.61
N THR A 188 3.33 9.93 -5.12
CA THR A 188 2.96 8.50 -5.14
C THR A 188 3.98 7.64 -5.92
N ALA A 189 4.58 8.17 -6.98
CA ALA A 189 5.53 7.41 -7.82
C ALA A 189 6.90 7.20 -7.15
N ALA A 190 7.37 8.15 -6.34
CA ALA A 190 8.61 8.01 -5.59
C ALA A 190 8.45 6.99 -4.45
N ILE A 191 7.31 7.04 -3.76
CA ILE A 191 6.97 6.13 -2.66
C ILE A 191 6.66 4.71 -3.14
N ALA A 192 5.94 4.56 -4.26
CA ALA A 192 5.73 3.24 -4.88
C ALA A 192 7.06 2.57 -5.27
N LYS A 193 8.03 3.35 -5.76
CA LYS A 193 9.37 2.84 -6.10
C LYS A 193 10.28 2.63 -4.88
N LEU A 194 10.08 3.39 -3.79
CA LEU A 194 10.71 3.17 -2.49
C LEU A 194 10.41 1.75 -1.97
N PHE A 195 9.11 1.41 -1.93
CA PHE A 195 8.66 0.11 -1.44
C PHE A 195 8.78 -1.01 -2.50
N GLY A 196 8.99 -0.65 -3.76
CA GLY A 196 9.18 -1.59 -4.87
C GLY A 196 7.98 -2.50 -5.08
N GLU A 197 8.19 -3.60 -5.82
CA GLU A 197 7.14 -4.59 -6.09
C GLU A 197 6.86 -5.50 -4.87
N GLU A 198 7.76 -5.55 -3.88
CA GLU A 198 7.69 -6.51 -2.76
C GLU A 198 8.00 -5.90 -1.38
N PRO A 199 7.13 -5.01 -0.85
CA PRO A 199 7.32 -4.34 0.45
C PRO A 199 7.46 -5.34 1.61
N GLU A 200 6.76 -6.48 1.52
CA GLU A 200 6.83 -7.55 2.50
C GLU A 200 8.21 -8.19 2.61
N GLN A 201 8.91 -8.36 1.49
CA GLN A 201 10.24 -8.97 1.50
C GLN A 201 11.26 -8.05 2.17
N GLN A 202 11.17 -6.74 1.90
CA GLN A 202 12.06 -5.75 2.51
C GLN A 202 12.01 -5.81 4.04
N ILE A 203 10.83 -5.76 4.64
CA ILE A 203 10.69 -5.83 6.11
C ILE A 203 11.14 -7.19 6.66
N GLY A 204 10.90 -8.27 5.92
CA GLY A 204 11.40 -9.60 6.28
C GLY A 204 12.94 -9.66 6.33
N ASP A 205 13.60 -9.01 5.38
CA ASP A 205 15.06 -8.93 5.33
C ASP A 205 15.63 -8.02 6.42
N GLU A 206 14.92 -6.95 6.78
CA GLU A 206 15.32 -6.05 7.87
C GLU A 206 15.19 -6.71 9.24
N LEU A 207 14.13 -7.47 9.48
CA LEU A 207 14.01 -8.29 10.67
C LEU A 207 15.07 -9.39 10.74
N ARG A 208 15.49 -9.94 9.60
CA ARG A 208 16.64 -10.87 9.54
C ARG A 208 17.95 -10.16 9.88
N ARG A 209 18.18 -8.94 9.40
CA ARG A 209 19.35 -8.12 9.80
C ARG A 209 19.33 -7.82 11.28
N PHE A 210 18.17 -7.45 11.83
CA PHE A 210 18.00 -7.20 13.26
C PHE A 210 18.34 -8.44 14.08
N LYS A 211 17.81 -9.61 13.68
CA LYS A 211 18.16 -10.89 14.32
C LYS A 211 19.67 -11.14 14.33
N MET A 212 20.34 -11.00 13.18
CA MET A 212 21.79 -11.19 13.09
C MET A 212 22.55 -10.21 14.00
N LEU A 213 22.18 -8.94 13.96
CA LEU A 213 22.79 -7.90 14.79
C LEU A 213 22.65 -8.20 16.28
N MET A 214 21.46 -8.57 16.73
CA MET A 214 21.21 -8.86 18.15
C MET A 214 21.84 -10.16 18.61
N GLU A 215 21.87 -11.21 17.78
CA GLU A 215 22.40 -12.52 18.18
C GLU A 215 23.93 -12.62 18.06
N ALA A 216 24.51 -11.99 17.04
CA ALA A 216 25.92 -12.13 16.70
C ALA A 216 26.73 -10.84 16.84
N GLY A 217 26.09 -9.68 17.03
CA GLY A 217 26.75 -8.37 17.05
C GLY A 217 27.13 -7.84 15.66
N GLU A 218 26.94 -8.63 14.60
CA GLU A 218 27.31 -8.31 13.23
C GLU A 218 26.17 -8.65 12.25
N ILE A 219 26.04 -7.86 11.19
CA ILE A 219 25.13 -8.16 10.08
C ILE A 219 25.97 -8.80 8.97
N ALA A 220 25.75 -10.09 8.68
CA ALA A 220 26.48 -10.76 7.60
C ALA A 220 26.26 -10.05 6.26
N THR A 221 27.34 -9.57 5.62
CA THR A 221 27.29 -8.92 4.31
C THR A 221 28.00 -9.76 3.25
N THR A 222 27.39 -9.86 2.06
CA THR A 222 28.03 -10.44 0.87
C THR A 222 28.87 -9.43 0.09
N GLN A 223 28.89 -8.15 0.49
CA GLN A 223 29.73 -7.12 -0.15
C GLN A 223 31.21 -7.46 0.07
N GLY A 224 31.95 -7.66 -1.03
CA GLY A 224 33.37 -7.99 -0.99
C GLY A 224 33.71 -9.49 -0.94
N GLN A 225 32.72 -10.40 -0.88
CA GLN A 225 33.01 -11.82 -1.05
C GLN A 225 33.26 -12.15 -2.53
N PRO A 226 34.38 -12.82 -2.89
CA PRO A 226 34.59 -13.27 -4.25
C PRO A 226 33.47 -14.23 -4.63
N SER A 227 32.65 -13.86 -5.60
CA SER A 227 31.67 -14.80 -6.15
C SER A 227 32.45 -15.87 -6.90
N GLY A 228 32.42 -17.10 -6.36
CA GLY A 228 33.05 -18.28 -6.96
C GLY A 228 32.32 -18.74 -8.22
N ARG A 229 32.13 -17.84 -9.20
CA ARG A 229 31.65 -18.20 -10.53
C ARG A 229 32.82 -18.84 -11.27
N ARG A 230 32.92 -20.18 -11.14
CA ARG A 230 33.75 -21.00 -12.03
C ARG A 230 33.12 -21.08 -13.42
#